data_AF-A0A534JLQ4-F1
#
_entry.id   AF-A0A534JLQ4-F1
#
_cell.length_a   1.000
_cell.length_b   1.000
_cell.length_c   1.000
_cell.angle_alpha   90.00
_cell.angle_beta   90.00
_cell.angle_gamma   90.00
#
_symmetry.space_group_name_H-M   'P 1'
#
loop_
_entity.id
_entity.type
_entity.pdbx_description
1 polymer ?
#
loop_
_entity_poly.entity_id
_entity_poly.type
_entity_poly.pdbx_seq_one_letter_code
_entity_poly.pdbx_strand_id
1 'polypeptide(L)'
;MSKNIAKTLVFLSKKDETTSVEIEKATGLRQPEVSIAMQELRRRRWVEKRDIKKEGKGRPVHAYRLAVPFDAIIDMIAREERAKIEEIETNIRKMRSQLA
;
A
#
# COMPACT_ATOMS: atom_id res chain seq x y z
N MET A 1 -4.19 7.78 2.50
CA MET A 1 -3.57 6.85 1.52
C MET A 1 -3.87 7.32 0.10
N SER A 2 -2.97 7.18 -0.88
CA SER A 2 -3.26 7.58 -2.28
C SER A 2 -4.12 6.54 -3.00
N LYS A 3 -4.93 6.96 -3.98
CA LYS A 3 -5.79 6.06 -4.77
C LYS A 3 -4.98 4.95 -5.48
N ASN A 4 -3.76 5.27 -5.93
CA ASN A 4 -2.89 4.33 -6.64
C ASN A 4 -2.38 3.21 -5.72
N ILE A 5 -2.06 3.53 -4.46
CA ILE A 5 -1.69 2.53 -3.45
C ILE A 5 -2.88 1.60 -3.18
N ALA A 6 -4.07 2.15 -3.01
CA ALA A 6 -5.28 1.35 -2.75
C ALA A 6 -5.59 0.39 -3.92
N LYS A 7 -5.54 0.88 -5.17
CA LYS A 7 -5.72 0.02 -6.36
C LYS A 7 -4.70 -1.12 -6.42
N THR A 8 -3.43 -0.82 -6.14
CA THR A 8 -2.35 -1.81 -6.13
C THR A 8 -2.57 -2.86 -5.03
N LEU A 9 -2.99 -2.42 -3.84
CA LEU A 9 -3.26 -3.29 -2.70
C LEU A 9 -4.45 -4.23 -2.95
N VAL A 10 -5.55 -3.72 -3.52
CA VAL A 10 -6.73 -4.52 -3.89
C VAL A 10 -6.39 -5.52 -4.99
N PHE A 11 -5.50 -5.18 -5.90
CA PHE A 11 -5.05 -6.13 -6.91
C PHE A 11 -4.20 -7.25 -6.30
N LEU A 12 -3.30 -6.90 -5.38
CA LEU A 12 -2.50 -7.86 -4.61
C LEU A 12 -3.35 -8.80 -3.76
N SER A 13 -4.53 -8.39 -3.29
CA SER A 13 -5.40 -9.26 -2.50
C SER A 13 -6.11 -10.34 -3.32
N LYS A 14 -6.12 -10.21 -4.66
CA LYS A 14 -6.77 -11.16 -5.57
C LYS A 14 -5.84 -12.24 -6.10
N LYS A 15 -4.52 -12.09 -5.92
CA LYS A 15 -3.50 -13.00 -6.42
C LYS A 15 -2.48 -13.30 -5.32
N ASP A 16 -2.11 -14.56 -5.17
CA ASP A 16 -1.08 -14.97 -4.19
C ASP A 16 0.29 -14.37 -4.50
N GLU A 17 0.65 -14.28 -5.78
CA GLU A 17 1.89 -13.66 -6.26
C GLU A 17 1.62 -12.90 -7.55
N THR A 18 2.20 -11.71 -7.69
CA THR A 18 2.08 -10.90 -8.91
C THR A 18 3.37 -10.17 -9.22
N THR A 19 3.55 -9.75 -10.48
CA THR A 19 4.74 -9.02 -10.90
C THR A 19 4.42 -7.56 -11.20
N SER A 20 5.43 -6.68 -11.16
CA SER A 20 5.24 -5.25 -11.51
C SER A 20 4.54 -5.06 -12.86
N VAL A 21 4.81 -5.93 -13.85
CA VAL A 21 4.21 -5.85 -15.19
C VAL A 21 2.73 -6.23 -15.17
N GLU A 22 2.35 -7.23 -14.38
CA GLU A 22 0.95 -7.61 -14.23
C GLU A 22 0.14 -6.53 -13.53
N ILE A 23 0.71 -5.92 -12.49
CA ILE A 23 0.07 -4.83 -11.76
C ILE A 23 -0.16 -3.64 -12.67
N GLU A 24 0.84 -3.24 -13.46
CA GLU A 24 0.72 -2.15 -14.44
C GLU A 24 -0.43 -2.43 -15.42
N LYS A 25 -0.47 -3.63 -16.00
CA LYS A 25 -1.54 -4.03 -16.93
C LYS A 25 -2.91 -4.06 -16.28
N ALA A 26 -3.02 -4.55 -15.04
CA ALA A 26 -4.30 -4.74 -14.38
C ALA A 26 -4.86 -3.48 -13.72
N THR A 27 -3.99 -2.60 -13.23
CA THR A 27 -4.39 -1.37 -12.54
C THR A 27 -4.44 -0.14 -13.45
N GLY A 28 -3.85 -0.25 -14.65
CA GLY A 28 -3.68 0.86 -15.59
C GLY A 28 -2.67 1.92 -15.11
N LEU A 29 -1.94 1.62 -14.02
CA LEU A 29 -0.92 2.50 -13.47
C LEU A 29 0.39 2.34 -14.23
N ARG A 30 1.07 3.45 -14.50
CA ARG A 30 2.39 3.39 -15.12
C ARG A 30 3.41 2.80 -14.15
N GLN A 31 4.44 2.17 -14.68
CA GLN A 31 5.53 1.57 -13.88
C GLN A 31 6.08 2.47 -12.74
N PRO A 32 6.29 3.80 -12.90
CA PRO A 32 6.72 4.66 -11.79
C PRO A 32 5.70 4.73 -10.64
N GLU A 33 4.41 4.78 -10.95
CA GLU A 33 3.34 4.84 -9.96
C GLU A 33 3.23 3.51 -9.19
N VAL A 34 3.36 2.39 -9.91
CA VAL A 34 3.41 1.05 -9.30
C VAL A 34 4.62 0.93 -8.38
N SER A 35 5.78 1.46 -8.78
CA SER A 35 7.00 1.43 -7.97
C SER A 35 6.83 2.23 -6.68
N ILE A 36 6.24 3.43 -6.73
CA ILE A 36 5.95 4.26 -5.56
C ILE A 36 4.95 3.54 -4.63
N ALA A 37 3.89 2.97 -5.20
CA ALA A 37 2.91 2.23 -4.42
C ALA A 37 3.54 1.03 -3.72
N MET A 38 4.36 0.25 -4.43
CA MET A 38 5.06 -0.90 -3.87
C MET A 38 6.07 -0.52 -2.81
N GLN A 39 6.77 0.59 -2.98
CA GLN A 39 7.70 1.08 -1.97
C GLN A 39 6.96 1.43 -0.66
N GLU A 40 5.82 2.11 -0.75
CA GLU A 40 5.02 2.44 0.44
C GLU A 40 4.44 1.19 1.11
N LEU A 41 3.91 0.24 0.33
CA LEU A 41 3.40 -1.02 0.85
C LEU A 41 4.48 -1.86 1.54
N ARG A 42 5.70 -1.88 0.97
CA ARG A 42 6.88 -2.52 1.59
C ARG A 42 7.33 -1.78 2.85
N ARG A 43 7.30 -0.45 2.86
CA ARG A 43 7.66 0.38 4.03
C ARG A 43 6.75 0.06 5.22
N ARG A 44 5.45 -0.17 4.94
CA ARG A 44 4.45 -0.62 5.92
C ARG A 44 4.55 -2.10 6.29
N ARG A 45 5.49 -2.84 5.70
CA ARG A 45 5.66 -4.29 5.83
C ARG A 45 4.42 -5.10 5.42
N TRP A 46 3.61 -4.57 4.51
CA TRP A 46 2.42 -5.25 4.02
C TRP A 46 2.68 -6.13 2.80
N VAL A 47 3.76 -5.88 2.09
CA VAL A 47 4.15 -6.59 0.88
C VAL A 47 5.59 -7.07 0.98
N GLU A 48 5.81 -8.31 0.57
CA GLU A 48 7.15 -8.86 0.37
C GLU A 48 7.53 -8.80 -1.11
N LYS A 49 8.84 -8.66 -1.35
CA LYS A 49 9.43 -8.68 -2.68
C LYS A 49 10.30 -9.92 -2.83
N ARG A 50 10.14 -10.65 -3.91
CA ARG A 50 11.00 -11.76 -4.32
C ARG A 50 11.62 -11.45 -5.69
N ASP A 51 12.94 -11.56 -5.78
CA ASP A 51 13.65 -11.39 -7.05
C ASP A 51 13.70 -12.72 -7.80
N ILE A 52 13.02 -12.78 -8.94
CA ILE A 52 13.06 -13.93 -9.84
C ILE A 52 14.20 -13.70 -10.83
N LYS A 53 15.27 -14.48 -10.66
CA LYS A 53 16.35 -14.56 -11.66
C LYS A 53 15.81 -15.34 -12.86
N LYS A 54 15.73 -14.69 -14.03
CA LYS A 54 15.54 -15.42 -15.29
C LYS A 54 16.89 -15.96 -15.75
N GLU A 55 16.91 -17.19 -16.26
CA GLU A 55 18.11 -17.83 -16.85
C GLU A 55 18.54 -17.24 -18.22
N GLY A 56 17.91 -16.15 -18.68
CA GLY A 56 18.20 -15.50 -19.96
C GLY A 56 18.63 -14.03 -19.83
N LYS A 57 19.14 -13.44 -20.92
CA LYS A 57 19.50 -12.01 -21.00
C LYS A 57 18.27 -11.13 -20.71
N GLY A 58 18.22 -10.49 -19.55
CA GLY A 58 17.16 -9.58 -19.18
C GLY A 58 17.29 -9.05 -17.75
N ARG A 59 16.56 -7.98 -17.43
CA ARG A 59 16.49 -7.47 -16.04
C ARG A 59 15.73 -8.47 -15.17
N PRO A 60 16.13 -8.68 -13.90
CA PRO A 60 15.41 -9.56 -12.98
C PRO A 60 13.95 -9.10 -12.84
N VAL A 61 13.04 -10.07 -12.77
CA VAL A 61 11.61 -9.78 -12.57
C VAL A 61 11.33 -9.78 -11.08
N HIS A 62 10.63 -8.75 -10.61
CA HIS A 62 10.23 -8.66 -9.21
C HIS A 62 8.82 -9.22 -9.05
N ALA A 63 8.71 -10.25 -8.23
CA ALA A 63 7.45 -10.78 -7.74
C ALA A 63 7.12 -10.15 -6.38
N TYR A 64 5.83 -9.94 -6.15
CA TYR A 64 5.28 -9.34 -4.96
C TYR A 64 4.13 -10.20 -4.44
N ARG A 65 4.06 -10.31 -3.12
CA ARG A 65 2.97 -10.99 -2.40
C ARG A 65 2.60 -10.21 -1.15
N LEU A 66 1.35 -10.37 -0.70
CA LEU A 66 0.95 -9.85 0.61
C LEU A 66 1.68 -10.60 1.72
N ALA A 67 2.31 -9.85 2.63
CA ALA A 67 2.98 -10.37 3.81
C ALA A 67 2.01 -10.61 4.98
N VAL A 68 0.92 -9.83 4.99
CA VAL A 68 -0.13 -9.84 5.99
C VAL A 68 -1.49 -10.04 5.32
N PRO A 69 -2.46 -10.68 6.00
CA PRO A 69 -3.81 -10.82 5.47
C PRO A 69 -4.41 -9.47 5.10
N PHE A 70 -5.15 -9.43 4.00
CA PHE A 70 -5.77 -8.19 3.51
C PHE A 70 -6.69 -7.55 4.56
N ASP A 71 -7.49 -8.34 5.28
CA ASP A 71 -8.37 -7.84 6.33
C ASP A 71 -7.58 -7.17 7.47
N ALA A 72 -6.44 -7.75 7.86
CA ALA A 72 -5.56 -7.15 8.86
C ALA A 72 -5.00 -5.79 8.38
N ILE A 73 -4.70 -5.66 7.09
CA ILE A 73 -4.28 -4.39 6.50
C ILE A 73 -5.42 -3.35 6.57
N ILE A 74 -6.66 -3.76 6.27
CA ILE A 74 -7.84 -2.88 6.40
C ILE A 74 -8.02 -2.41 7.85
N ASP A 75 -7.88 -3.31 8.82
CA ASP A 75 -7.97 -2.97 10.25
C ASP A 75 -6.87 -1.99 10.68
N MET A 76 -5.65 -2.18 10.19
CA MET A 76 -4.54 -1.24 10.43
C MET A 76 -4.85 0.15 9.86
N ILE A 77 -5.37 0.23 8.63
CA ILE A 77 -5.79 1.50 8.01
C ILE A 77 -6.90 2.15 8.82
N ALA A 78 -7.94 1.38 9.19
CA ALA A 78 -9.05 1.89 9.97
C ALA A 78 -8.59 2.46 11.32
N ARG A 79 -7.65 1.79 11.98
CA ARG A 79 -7.03 2.28 13.22
C ARG A 79 -6.23 3.57 13.01
N GLU A 80 -5.41 3.64 11.97
CA GLU A 80 -4.64 4.84 11.62
C GLU A 80 -5.55 6.05 11.37
N GLU A 81 -6.64 5.88 10.60
CA GLU A 81 -7.55 6.98 10.29
C GLU A 81 -8.38 7.41 11.51
N ARG A 82 -8.81 6.47 12.38
CA ARG A 82 -9.48 6.81 13.64
C ARG A 82 -8.59 7.63 14.57
N ALA A 83 -7.32 7.25 14.72
CA ALA A 83 -6.37 7.99 15.55
C ALA A 83 -6.19 9.44 15.07
N LYS A 84 -6.16 9.67 13.74
CA LYS A 84 -6.10 11.04 13.19
C LYS A 84 -7.37 11.83 13.48
N ILE A 85 -8.54 11.20 13.39
CA ILE A 85 -9.81 11.86 13.71
C ILE A 85 -9.79 12.30 15.18
N GLU A 86 -9.38 11.41 16.10
CA GLU A 86 -9.27 11.72 17.53
C GLU A 86 -8.29 12.87 17.81
N GLU A 87 -7.16 12.91 17.09
CA GLU A 87 -6.19 14.00 17.18
C GLU A 87 -6.79 15.34 16.70
N ILE A 88 -7.48 15.33 15.56
CA ILE A 88 -8.17 16.51 15.02
C ILE A 88 -9.24 17.01 16.00
N GLU A 89 -10.07 16.12 16.54
CA GLU A 89 -11.09 16.45 17.53
C GLU A 89 -10.49 17.02 18.82
N THR A 90 -9.36 16.48 19.25
CA THR A 90 -8.61 16.99 20.41
C THR A 90 -8.09 18.40 20.16
N ASN A 91 -7.55 18.65 18.96
CA ASN A 91 -7.08 19.98 18.57
C ASN A 91 -8.23 20.99 18.49
N ILE A 92 -9.38 20.61 17.92
CA ILE A 92 -10.59 21.45 17.90
C ILE A 92 -11.06 21.78 19.32
N ARG A 93 -11.08 20.79 20.23
CA ARG A 93 -11.46 21.01 21.64
C ARG A 93 -10.52 22.01 22.32
N LYS A 94 -9.21 21.87 22.13
CA LYS A 94 -8.20 22.80 22.68
C LYS A 94 -8.39 24.23 22.18
N MET A 95 -8.63 24.41 20.88
CA MET A 95 -8.89 25.74 20.30
C MET A 95 -10.16 26.37 20.86
N ARG A 96 -11.24 25.57 21.02
CA ARG A 96 -12.49 26.06 21.62
C ARG A 96 -12.32 26.48 23.08
N SER A 97 -11.54 25.74 23.87
CA SER A 97 -11.25 26.11 25.27
C SER A 97 -10.39 27.36 25.43
N GLN A 98 -9.74 27.84 24.37
CA GLN A 98 -8.98 29.10 24.39
C GLN A 98 -9.85 30.34 24.10
N LEU A 99 -11.10 30.13 23.64
CA LEU A 99 -12.06 31.20 23.34
C LEU A 99 -13.12 31.37 24.45
N ALA A 100 -13.10 30.50 25.47
CA ALA A 100 -13.97 30.55 26.65
C ALA A 100 -13.18 31.08 27.85
#